data_AF-A0A2W2CML4-F1
#
_entry.id   AF-A0A2W2CML4-F1
#
_cell.length_a   1.000
_cell.length_b   1.000
_cell.length_c   1.000
_cell.angle_alpha   90.00
_cell.angle_beta   90.00
_cell.angle_gamma   90.00
#
_symmetry.space_group_name_H-M   'P 1'
#
loop_
_entity.id
_entity.type
_entity.pdbx_description
1 polymer ?
#
loop_
_entity_poly.entity_id
_entity_poly.type
_entity_poly.pdbx_seq_one_letter_code
_entity_poly.pdbx_strand_id
1 'polypeptide(L)'
;MTKRVTVSLPDDVATYLDGEENASAAVADALRARMDRAAATAAMLRAVGVEVTDEGVARVRGRLPRLSAEQRAENARRRDMLAAGTWPTDDTVAA
;
A
#
# COMPACT_ATOMS: atom_id res chain seq x y z
N MET A 1 -16.63 -8.95 17.28
CA MET A 1 -17.49 -7.74 17.18
C MET A 1 -17.33 -7.14 15.80
N THR A 2 -18.40 -6.67 15.16
CA THR A 2 -18.36 -5.97 13.87
C THR A 2 -19.09 -4.63 13.98
N LYS A 3 -18.63 -3.62 13.24
CA LYS A 3 -19.25 -2.29 13.15
C LYS A 3 -19.47 -1.96 11.67
N ARG A 4 -20.67 -1.51 11.32
CA ARG A 4 -20.99 -1.07 9.96
C ARG A 4 -20.43 0.32 9.70
N VAL A 5 -19.72 0.47 8.58
CA VAL A 5 -19.19 1.73 8.08
C VAL A 5 -19.72 1.93 6.66
N THR A 6 -20.28 3.10 6.36
CA THR A 6 -20.79 3.46 5.04
C THR A 6 -19.84 4.46 4.39
N VAL A 7 -19.45 4.22 3.14
CA VAL A 7 -18.53 5.06 2.37
C VAL A 7 -19.00 5.18 0.92
N SER A 8 -18.65 6.28 0.26
CA SER A 8 -18.76 6.41 -1.19
C SER A 8 -17.48 5.91 -1.85
N LEU A 9 -17.62 5.14 -2.93
CA LEU A 9 -16.51 4.57 -3.70
C LEU A 9 -16.51 5.11 -5.13
N PRO A 10 -15.35 5.15 -5.80
CA PRO A 10 -15.29 5.32 -7.25
C PRO A 10 -16.09 4.24 -7.99
N ASP A 11 -16.68 4.60 -9.14
CA ASP A 11 -17.60 3.73 -9.89
C ASP A 11 -16.97 2.40 -10.32
N ASP A 12 -15.69 2.41 -10.69
CA ASP A 12 -14.93 1.21 -11.06
C ASP A 12 -14.78 0.25 -9.88
N VAL A 13 -14.53 0.79 -8.69
CA VAL A 13 -14.40 0.00 -7.45
C VAL A 13 -15.76 -0.53 -7.00
N ALA A 14 -16.82 0.28 -7.10
CA ALA A 14 -18.18 -0.16 -6.78
C ALA A 14 -18.62 -1.31 -7.70
N THR A 15 -18.40 -1.15 -9.02
CA THR A 15 -18.71 -2.18 -10.03
C THR A 15 -17.94 -3.48 -9.76
N TYR A 16 -16.67 -3.39 -9.37
CA TYR A 16 -15.90 -4.56 -8.97
C TYR A 16 -16.52 -5.28 -7.76
N LEU A 17 -16.91 -4.53 -6.72
CA LEU A 17 -17.51 -5.11 -5.51
C LEU A 17 -18.91 -5.69 -5.74
N ASP A 18 -19.69 -5.16 -6.69
CA ASP A 18 -21.00 -5.71 -7.05
C ASP A 18 -20.89 -7.13 -7.61
N GLY A 19 -19.74 -7.50 -8.18
CA GLY A 19 -19.46 -8.85 -8.67
C GLY A 19 -18.97 -9.83 -7.61
N GLU A 20 -18.63 -9.37 -6.40
CA GLU A 20 -18.11 -10.21 -5.33
C GLU A 20 -19.25 -10.87 -4.55
N GLU A 21 -19.16 -12.19 -4.33
CA GLU A 21 -20.13 -12.93 -3.51
C GLU A 21 -20.27 -12.33 -2.09
N ASN A 22 -19.18 -11.77 -1.57
CA ASN A 22 -19.15 -11.08 -0.29
C ASN A 22 -18.26 -9.83 -0.33
N ALA A 23 -18.83 -8.72 -0.78
CA ALA A 23 -18.15 -7.43 -0.84
C ALA A 23 -17.56 -6.98 0.52
N SER A 24 -18.23 -7.28 1.64
CA SER A 24 -17.72 -6.90 2.98
C SER A 24 -16.46 -7.67 3.35
N ALA A 25 -16.39 -8.96 3.02
CA ALA A 25 -15.19 -9.77 3.22
C ALA A 25 -14.05 -9.30 2.31
N ALA A 26 -14.32 -9.08 1.03
CA ALA A 26 -13.33 -8.58 0.07
C ALA A 26 -12.70 -7.26 0.53
N VAL A 27 -13.52 -6.31 0.98
CA VAL A 27 -13.04 -5.03 1.54
C VAL A 27 -12.23 -5.26 2.82
N ALA A 28 -12.71 -6.10 3.74
CA ALA A 28 -12.03 -6.36 5.00
C ALA A 28 -10.64 -6.98 4.77
N ASP A 29 -10.51 -7.93 3.84
CA ASP A 29 -9.26 -8.62 3.56
C ASP A 29 -8.27 -7.71 2.84
N ALA A 30 -8.72 -6.90 1.88
CA ALA A 30 -7.89 -5.87 1.25
C ALA A 30 -7.35 -4.86 2.28
N LEU A 31 -8.19 -4.45 3.24
CA LEU A 31 -7.80 -3.55 4.33
C LEU A 31 -6.82 -4.21 5.31
N ARG A 32 -7.03 -5.46 5.69
CA ARG A 32 -6.07 -6.22 6.54
C ARG A 32 -4.73 -6.36 5.86
N ALA A 33 -4.70 -6.80 4.59
CA ALA A 33 -3.47 -6.90 3.83
C ALA A 33 -2.72 -5.56 3.75
N ARG A 34 -3.44 -4.43 3.67
CA ARG A 34 -2.83 -3.09 3.73
C ARG A 34 -2.25 -2.79 5.12
N MET A 35 -2.95 -3.13 6.20
CA MET A 35 -2.47 -2.93 7.57
C MET A 35 -1.23 -3.78 7.85
N ASP A 36 -1.23 -5.04 7.44
CA ASP A 36 -0.12 -5.98 7.65
C ASP A 36 1.14 -5.51 6.93
N ARG A 37 1.02 -5.01 5.69
CA ARG A 37 2.14 -4.40 4.97
C ARG A 37 2.71 -3.18 5.70
N ALA A 38 1.86 -2.31 6.24
CA ALA A 38 2.32 -1.16 7.01
C ALA A 38 3.04 -1.57 8.30
N ALA A 39 2.54 -2.58 8.99
CA ALA A 39 3.16 -3.14 10.19
C ALA A 39 4.52 -3.78 9.90
N ALA A 40 4.62 -4.54 8.80
CA ALA A 40 5.88 -5.13 8.35
C ALA A 40 6.94 -4.06 8.07
N THR A 41 6.59 -3.00 7.33
CA THR A 41 7.51 -1.87 7.08
C THR A 41 7.96 -1.19 8.37
N ALA A 42 7.04 -0.92 9.30
CA ALA A 42 7.40 -0.33 10.58
C ALA A 42 8.33 -1.23 11.40
N ALA A 43 8.13 -2.55 11.37
CA ALA A 43 9.00 -3.51 12.04
C ALA A 43 10.42 -3.53 11.42
N MET A 44 10.54 -3.52 10.10
CA MET A 44 11.83 -3.46 9.40
C MET A 44 12.60 -2.18 9.75
N LEU A 45 11.92 -1.03 9.80
CA LEU A 45 12.53 0.24 10.17
C LEU A 45 13.02 0.24 11.63
N ARG A 46 12.21 -0.28 12.55
CA ARG A 46 12.62 -0.42 13.95
C ARG A 46 13.83 -1.33 14.12
N ALA A 47 13.92 -2.40 13.34
CA ALA A 47 15.07 -3.31 13.38
C ALA A 47 16.40 -2.61 13.04
N VAL A 48 16.37 -1.49 12.30
CA VAL A 48 17.55 -0.67 11.99
C VAL A 48 17.62 0.62 12.83
N GLY A 49 16.88 0.69 13.95
CA GLY A 49 16.90 1.82 14.88
C GLY A 49 16.04 3.02 14.47
N VAL A 50 15.18 2.87 13.45
CA VAL A 50 14.27 3.93 13.00
C VAL A 50 12.88 3.71 13.61
N GLU A 51 12.51 4.57 14.56
CA GLU A 51 11.18 4.56 15.18
C GLU A 51 10.13 5.25 14.29
N VAL A 52 9.00 4.55 14.07
CA VAL A 52 7.84 5.08 13.34
C VAL A 52 6.77 5.44 14.36
N THR A 53 6.69 6.72 14.72
CA THR A 53 5.70 7.22 15.70
C THR A 53 4.39 7.65 15.03
N ASP A 54 3.28 7.51 15.76
CA ASP A 54 1.96 7.97 15.28
C ASP A 54 1.94 9.47 14.97
N GLU A 55 2.63 10.27 15.78
CA GLU A 55 2.80 11.72 15.59
C GLU A 55 3.60 12.02 14.31
N GLY A 56 4.66 11.26 14.06
CA GLY A 56 5.45 11.36 12.84
C GLY A 56 4.63 11.03 11.60
N VAL A 57 3.87 9.94 11.65
CA VAL A 57 2.94 9.54 10.58
C VAL A 57 1.89 10.62 10.35
N ALA A 58 1.25 11.13 11.40
CA ALA A 58 0.25 12.18 11.30
C ALA A 58 0.82 13.46 10.67
N ARG A 59 2.05 13.84 11.06
CA ARG A 59 2.74 15.02 10.52
C ARG A 59 2.94 14.93 9.01
N VAL A 60 3.29 13.76 8.48
CA VAL A 60 3.64 13.58 7.06
C VAL A 60 2.49 13.04 6.20
N ARG A 61 1.41 12.54 6.81
CA ARG A 61 0.25 11.98 6.10
C ARG A 61 -0.32 13.01 5.13
N GLY A 62 -0.41 12.62 3.86
CA GLY A 62 -0.95 13.48 2.79
C GLY A 62 0.00 14.56 2.28
N ARG A 63 1.23 14.68 2.79
CA ARG A 63 2.24 15.60 2.25
C ARG A 63 2.83 15.14 0.93
N LEU A 64 2.90 13.82 0.71
CA LEU A 64 3.37 13.26 -0.54
C LEU A 64 2.23 13.20 -1.56
N PRO A 65 2.47 13.62 -2.81
CA PRO A 65 1.48 13.51 -3.87
C PRO A 65 1.13 12.04 -4.11
N ARG A 66 -0.10 11.78 -4.55
CA ARG A 66 -0.47 10.45 -5.02
C ARG A 66 0.36 10.14 -6.27
N LEU A 67 0.94 8.95 -6.31
CA LEU A 67 1.63 8.47 -7.51
C LEU A 67 0.65 8.40 -8.69
N SER A 68 1.11 8.82 -9.86
CA SER A 68 0.39 8.64 -11.12
C SER A 68 0.22 7.14 -11.43
N ALA A 69 -0.68 6.81 -12.36
CA ALA A 69 -0.87 5.43 -12.79
C ALA A 69 0.45 4.83 -13.33
N GLU A 70 1.21 5.62 -14.10
CA GLU A 70 2.52 5.25 -14.63
C GLU A 70 3.54 5.00 -13.51
N GLN A 71 3.64 5.90 -12.53
CA GLN A 71 4.54 5.73 -11.38
C GLN A 71 4.19 4.49 -10.54
N ARG A 72 2.90 4.17 -10.39
CA ARG A 72 2.47 2.93 -9.71
C ARG A 72 2.87 1.69 -10.50
N ALA A 73 2.72 1.71 -11.82
CA ALA A 73 3.13 0.61 -12.69
C ALA A 73 4.64 0.40 -12.65
N GLU A 74 5.41 1.49 -12.66
CA GLU A 74 6.87 1.43 -12.53
C GLU A 74 7.31 0.87 -11.16
N ASN A 75 6.67 1.30 -10.07
CA ASN A 75 6.95 0.73 -8.75
C ASN A 75 6.62 -0.77 -8.67
N ALA A 76 5.55 -1.23 -9.34
CA ALA A 76 5.22 -2.65 -9.43
C ALA A 76 6.31 -3.42 -10.19
N ARG A 77 6.75 -2.92 -11.35
CA ARG A 77 7.88 -3.51 -12.11
C ARG A 77 9.14 -3.63 -11.26
N ARG A 78 9.53 -2.54 -10.60
CA ARG A 78 10.70 -2.48 -9.70
C ARG A 78 10.61 -3.49 -8.56
N ARG A 79 9.45 -3.60 -7.93
CA ARG A 79 9.20 -4.61 -6.88
C ARG A 79 9.37 -6.04 -7.43
N ASP A 80 8.84 -6.30 -8.62
CA ASP A 80 8.92 -7.63 -9.23
C ASP A 80 10.35 -7.98 -9.63
N MET A 81 11.15 -7.00 -10.08
CA MET A 81 12.59 -7.16 -10.30
C MET A 81 13.36 -7.48 -9.01
N LEU A 82 13.07 -6.77 -7.91
CA LEU A 82 13.65 -7.07 -6.59
C LEU A 82 13.34 -8.50 -6.17
N ALA A 83 12.08 -8.92 -6.32
CA ALA A 83 11.65 -10.29 -5.98
C ALA A 83 12.31 -11.36 -6.87
N ALA A 84 12.54 -11.04 -8.15
CA ALA A 84 13.23 -11.92 -9.10
C ALA A 84 14.76 -11.91 -8.95
N GLY A 85 15.34 -11.04 -8.10
CA GLY A 85 16.78 -10.85 -7.99
C GLY A 85 17.43 -10.25 -9.23
N THR A 86 16.65 -9.61 -10.11
CA THR A 86 17.12 -8.98 -11.35
C THR A 86 17.32 -7.47 -11.19
N TRP A 87 17.39 -6.99 -9.95
CA TRP A 87 17.65 -5.60 -9.66
C TRP A 87 19.01 -5.17 -10.23
N PRO A 88 19.10 -4.05 -10.97
CA PRO A 88 20.37 -3.59 -11.49
C PRO A 88 21.34 -3.31 -10.33
N THR A 89 22.56 -3.84 -10.42
CA THR A 89 23.62 -3.62 -9.43
C THR A 89 24.31 -2.27 -9.59
N ASP A 90 24.02 -1.59 -10.70
CA ASP A 90 24.71 -0.38 -11.09
C ASP A 90 23.87 0.83 -10.66
N ASP A 91 24.50 1.87 -10.11
CA ASP A 91 23.87 3.11 -9.63
C ASP A 91 23.20 3.96 -10.74
N THR A 92 22.98 3.40 -11.93
CA THR A 92 22.31 4.03 -13.07
C THR A 92 20.77 4.00 -12.97
N VAL A 93 20.22 3.89 -11.76
CA VAL A 93 18.80 4.20 -11.53
C VAL A 93 18.68 5.72 -11.42
N ALA A 94 18.85 6.39 -12.55
CA ALA A 94 18.75 7.84 -12.66
C ALA A 94 17.35 8.34 -12.25
N ALA A 95 17.40 9.49 -11.57
CA ALA A 95 16.36 10.43 -11.16
C ALA A 95 14.94 10.28 -11.75
#